data_AF-A0A7V0IGH9-F1
#
_entry.id   AF-A0A7V0IGH9-F1
#
_cell.length_a   1.000
_cell.length_b   1.000
_cell.length_c   1.000
_cell.angle_alpha   90.00
_cell.angle_beta   90.00
_cell.angle_gamma   90.00
#
_symmetry.space_group_name_H-M   'P 1'
#
loop_
_entity.id
_entity.type
_entity.pdbx_description
1 polymer ?
#
loop_
_entity_poly.entity_id
_entity_poly.type
_entity_poly.pdbx_seq_one_letter_code
_entity_poly.pdbx_strand_id
1 'polypeptide(L)'
;WFTEKLHGVSTSLVAMLPPAVFLITGVLTREDIKTSVGWDILILVAGGIALGTAMKVSGLSEWILTTFHLKALSPVVVILLFGILSLALSSFMSHTAATNLLIPLAISVGTSVTQVVVMIALVSSCAMIFPVSTPPNAIAYGSGMIKSSDMSKAGVVIAVVGFILNYAVVQLLVG
;
A
#
# COMPACT_ATOMS: atom_id res chain seq x y z
N TRP A 1 9.50 16.95 -4.63
CA TRP A 1 8.27 16.36 -4.09
C TRP A 1 7.59 17.31 -3.11
N PHE A 2 8.01 17.44 -1.84
CA PHE A 2 7.34 18.31 -0.87
C PHE A 2 7.37 19.81 -1.21
N THR A 3 8.42 20.28 -1.90
CA THR A 3 8.61 21.68 -2.28
C THR A 3 8.05 22.03 -3.67
N GLU A 4 7.34 21.11 -4.33
CA GLU A 4 6.82 21.34 -5.69
C GLU A 4 5.94 22.60 -5.78
N LYS A 5 5.16 22.89 -4.74
CA LYS A 5 4.37 24.12 -4.62
C LYS A 5 5.20 25.41 -4.48
N LEU A 6 6.46 25.31 -4.04
CA LEU A 6 7.37 26.45 -3.84
C LEU A 6 8.18 26.79 -5.10
N HIS A 7 8.64 25.78 -5.84
CA HIS A 7 9.53 25.99 -6.99
C HIS A 7 8.90 25.67 -8.35
N GLY A 8 7.68 25.10 -8.39
CA GLY A 8 6.96 24.81 -9.64
C GLY A 8 7.61 23.75 -10.54
N VAL A 9 8.62 23.03 -10.04
CA VAL A 9 9.32 21.98 -10.79
C VAL A 9 8.57 20.68 -10.60
N SER A 10 8.15 20.06 -11.71
CA SER A 10 7.34 18.86 -11.65
C SER A 10 8.06 17.73 -10.93
N THR A 11 7.32 17.02 -10.11
CA THR A 11 7.79 15.85 -9.39
C THR A 11 8.44 14.80 -10.32
N SER A 12 7.86 14.59 -11.51
CA SER A 12 8.40 13.66 -12.50
C SER A 12 9.78 14.08 -12.99
N LEU A 13 10.01 15.39 -13.16
CA LEU A 13 11.30 15.91 -13.57
C LEU A 13 12.34 15.71 -12.46
N VAL A 14 11.98 16.00 -11.20
CA VAL A 14 12.86 15.76 -10.04
C VAL A 14 13.21 14.27 -9.90
N ALA A 15 12.29 13.36 -10.22
CA ALA A 15 12.55 11.93 -10.18
C ALA A 15 13.48 11.44 -11.30
N MET A 16 13.42 12.04 -12.50
CA MET A 16 14.23 11.63 -13.65
C MET A 16 15.60 12.30 -13.73
N LEU A 17 15.78 13.46 -13.09
CA LEU A 17 16.99 14.26 -13.21
C LEU A 17 18.24 13.57 -12.62
N PRO A 18 18.21 12.98 -11.41
CA PRO A 18 19.39 12.29 -10.86
C PRO A 18 19.83 11.08 -11.70
N PRO A 19 18.93 10.14 -12.12
CA PRO A 19 19.32 9.06 -13.02
C PRO A 19 19.93 9.55 -14.34
N ALA A 20 19.38 10.62 -14.93
CA ALA A 20 19.92 11.19 -16.16
C ALA A 20 21.33 11.77 -15.98
N VAL A 21 21.54 12.56 -14.92
CA VAL A 21 22.86 13.14 -14.61
C VAL A 21 23.89 12.04 -14.30
N PHE A 22 23.52 11.03 -13.52
CA PHE A 22 24.42 9.93 -13.17
C PHE A 22 24.76 9.03 -14.35
N LEU A 23 23.87 8.85 -15.32
CA LEU A 23 24.18 8.19 -16.58
C LEU A 23 25.16 9.02 -17.44
N ILE A 24 24.93 10.33 -17.55
CA ILE A 24 25.77 11.23 -18.36
C ILE A 24 27.19 11.32 -17.78
N THR A 25 27.29 11.40 -16.45
CA THR A 25 28.57 11.47 -15.73
C THR A 25 29.30 10.12 -15.64
N GLY A 26 28.67 9.03 -16.09
CA GLY A 26 29.24 7.68 -16.05
C GLY A 26 29.29 7.05 -14.66
N VAL A 27 28.67 7.68 -13.66
CA VAL A 27 28.55 7.15 -12.29
C VAL A 27 27.59 5.96 -12.24
N LEU A 28 26.54 5.98 -13.06
CA LEU A 28 25.65 4.85 -13.28
C LEU A 28 25.81 4.32 -14.71
N THR A 29 25.80 3.01 -14.85
CA THR A 29 25.77 2.33 -16.14
C THR A 29 24.33 1.95 -16.52
N ARG A 30 24.13 1.56 -17.79
CA ARG A 30 22.84 1.03 -18.25
C ARG A 30 22.46 -0.26 -17.53
N GLU A 31 23.43 -1.06 -17.13
CA GLU A 31 23.21 -2.31 -16.40
C GLU A 31 22.73 -2.04 -14.98
N ASP A 32 23.29 -1.02 -14.31
CA ASP A 32 22.85 -0.62 -12.96
C ASP A 32 21.38 -0.22 -12.94
N ILE A 33 20.91 0.48 -13.98
CA ILE A 33 19.48 0.84 -14.08
C ILE A 33 18.62 -0.40 -14.32
N LYS A 34 19.05 -1.31 -15.19
CA LYS A 34 18.29 -2.52 -15.48
C LYS A 34 18.11 -3.39 -14.22
N THR A 35 19.14 -3.49 -13.39
CA THR A 35 19.11 -4.33 -12.18
C THR A 35 18.50 -3.62 -10.97
N SER A 36 18.66 -2.30 -10.86
CA SER A 36 18.19 -1.53 -9.70
C SER A 36 16.75 -1.04 -9.82
N VAL A 37 16.22 -0.90 -11.03
CA VAL A 37 14.81 -0.53 -11.24
C VAL A 37 13.92 -1.74 -10.94
N GLY A 38 12.98 -1.58 -10.00
CA GLY A 38 11.98 -2.60 -9.66
C GLY A 38 10.89 -2.72 -10.74
N TRP A 39 11.24 -3.29 -11.90
CA TRP A 39 10.32 -3.46 -13.04
C TRP A 39 9.03 -4.21 -12.66
N ASP A 40 9.14 -5.23 -11.81
CA ASP A 40 8.00 -5.98 -11.30
C ASP A 40 7.02 -5.09 -10.51
N ILE A 41 7.55 -4.12 -9.75
CA ILE A 41 6.75 -3.16 -8.99
C ILE A 41 6.04 -2.19 -9.95
N LEU A 42 6.72 -1.72 -10.99
CA LEU A 42 6.11 -0.84 -12.00
C LEU A 42 4.96 -1.55 -12.73
N ILE A 43 5.16 -2.81 -13.13
CA ILE A 43 4.12 -3.64 -13.75
C ILE A 43 2.96 -3.87 -12.78
N LEU A 44 3.24 -4.15 -11.51
CA LEU A 44 2.22 -4.32 -10.48
C LEU A 44 1.36 -3.06 -10.34
N VAL A 45 1.97 -1.88 -10.21
CA VAL A 45 1.26 -0.59 -10.11
C VAL A 45 0.40 -0.34 -11.36
N ALA A 46 0.95 -0.57 -12.55
CA ALA A 46 0.19 -0.46 -13.80
C ALA A 46 -1.01 -1.42 -13.83
N GLY A 47 -0.83 -2.65 -13.37
CA GLY A 47 -1.90 -3.64 -13.22
C GLY A 47 -3.00 -3.21 -12.24
N GLY A 48 -2.66 -2.53 -11.15
CA GLY A 48 -3.65 -2.02 -10.19
C GLY A 48 -4.50 -0.89 -10.78
N ILE A 49 -3.87 0.02 -11.53
CA ILE A 49 -4.57 1.09 -12.25
C ILE A 49 -5.49 0.50 -13.33
N ALA A 50 -5.00 -0.50 -14.08
CA ALA A 50 -5.80 -1.22 -15.07
C ALA A 50 -6.99 -1.94 -14.43
N LEU A 51 -6.77 -2.62 -13.29
CA LEU A 51 -7.83 -3.28 -12.52
C LEU A 51 -8.89 -2.28 -12.06
N GLY A 52 -8.49 -1.14 -11.50
CA GLY A 52 -9.41 -0.07 -11.11
C GLY A 52 -10.28 0.43 -12.25
N THR A 53 -9.67 0.61 -13.42
CA THR A 53 -10.39 1.01 -14.62
C THR A 53 -11.37 -0.08 -15.07
N ALA A 54 -10.94 -1.34 -15.08
CA ALA A 54 -11.78 -2.49 -15.42
C ALA A 54 -12.97 -2.65 -14.45
N MET A 55 -12.78 -2.36 -13.16
CA MET A 55 -13.85 -2.37 -12.15
C MET A 55 -14.91 -1.28 -12.38
N LYS A 56 -14.48 -0.12 -12.91
CA LYS A 56 -15.39 0.97 -13.27
C LYS A 56 -16.17 0.64 -14.54
N VAL A 57 -15.49 0.11 -15.56
CA VAL A 57 -16.11 -0.24 -16.86
C VAL A 57 -17.03 -1.46 -16.76
N SER A 58 -16.67 -2.46 -15.96
CA SER A 58 -17.48 -3.67 -15.78
C SER A 58 -18.75 -3.48 -14.91
N GLY A 59 -18.89 -2.33 -14.24
CA GLY A 59 -19.96 -2.10 -13.28
C GLY A 59 -19.79 -2.82 -11.93
N LEU A 60 -18.69 -3.56 -11.73
CA LEU A 60 -18.42 -4.26 -10.46
C LEU A 60 -18.37 -3.29 -9.27
N SER A 61 -17.77 -2.11 -9.47
CA SER A 61 -17.74 -1.04 -8.49
C SER A 61 -19.14 -0.65 -7.99
N GLU A 62 -20.08 -0.46 -8.91
CA GLU A 62 -21.47 -0.11 -8.61
C GLU A 62 -22.24 -1.27 -7.98
N TRP A 63 -21.97 -2.50 -8.42
CA TRP A 63 -22.54 -3.71 -7.83
C TRP A 63 -22.13 -3.89 -6.36
N ILE A 64 -20.86 -3.69 -6.02
CA ILE A 64 -20.37 -3.77 -4.62
C ILE A 64 -21.02 -2.67 -3.76
N LEU A 65 -21.06 -1.45 -4.28
CA LEU A 65 -21.64 -0.29 -3.59
C LEU A 65 -23.12 -0.48 -3.24
N THR A 66 -23.89 -1.05 -4.17
CA THR A 66 -25.33 -1.29 -4.01
C THR A 66 -25.60 -2.51 -3.14
N THR A 67 -24.91 -3.62 -3.35
CA THR A 67 -25.09 -4.87 -2.59
C THR A 67 -24.83 -4.66 -1.10
N PHE A 68 -23.71 -4.00 -0.76
CA PHE A 68 -23.32 -3.78 0.63
C PHE A 68 -23.77 -2.43 1.19
N HIS A 69 -24.53 -1.65 0.41
CA HIS A 69 -25.00 -0.31 0.78
C HIS A 69 -23.88 0.59 1.32
N LEU A 70 -22.67 0.48 0.74
CA LEU A 70 -21.46 1.13 1.28
C LEU A 70 -21.57 2.66 1.34
N LYS A 71 -22.38 3.25 0.46
CA LYS A 71 -22.67 4.70 0.46
C LYS A 71 -23.48 5.17 1.68
N ALA A 72 -24.20 4.27 2.34
CA ALA A 72 -24.97 4.57 3.54
C ALA A 72 -24.15 4.41 4.82
N LEU A 73 -22.95 3.83 4.74
CA LEU A 73 -22.06 3.69 5.88
C LEU A 73 -21.40 5.02 6.22
N SER A 74 -21.14 5.24 7.51
CA SER A 74 -20.37 6.42 7.93
C SER A 74 -18.93 6.33 7.38
N PRO A 75 -18.30 7.48 7.07
CA PRO A 75 -16.91 7.49 6.59
C PRO A 75 -15.94 6.76 7.51
N VAL A 76 -16.16 6.84 8.82
CA VAL A 76 -15.38 6.13 9.84
C VAL A 76 -15.47 4.61 9.65
N VAL A 77 -16.67 4.07 9.42
CA VAL A 77 -16.84 2.63 9.19
C VAL A 77 -16.12 2.17 7.93
N VAL A 78 -16.17 2.97 6.86
CA VAL A 78 -15.47 2.65 5.60
C VAL A 78 -13.95 2.62 5.82
N ILE A 79 -13.38 3.59 6.55
CA ILE A 79 -11.95 3.62 6.88
C ILE A 79 -11.54 2.39 7.68
N LEU A 80 -12.30 2.04 8.72
CA LEU A 80 -12.01 0.87 9.56
C LEU A 80 -12.13 -0.43 8.77
N LEU A 81 -13.16 -0.57 7.94
CA LEU A 81 -13.39 -1.76 7.12
C LEU A 81 -12.23 -2.00 6.14
N PHE A 82 -11.82 -0.97 5.39
CA PHE A 82 -10.69 -1.08 4.47
C PHE A 82 -9.36 -1.28 5.18
N GLY A 83 -9.18 -0.68 6.36
CA GLY A 83 -8.02 -0.95 7.20
C GLY A 83 -7.95 -2.43 7.59
N ILE A 84 -9.05 -3.00 8.10
CA ILE A 84 -9.09 -4.41 8.53
C ILE A 84 -8.83 -5.33 7.35
N LEU A 85 -9.45 -5.03 6.20
CA LEU A 85 -9.23 -5.78 4.97
C LEU A 85 -7.76 -5.69 4.51
N SER A 86 -7.14 -4.51 4.61
CA SER A 86 -5.72 -4.32 4.33
C SER A 86 -4.83 -5.16 5.25
N LEU A 87 -5.08 -5.12 6.57
CA LEU A 87 -4.34 -5.92 7.54
C LEU A 87 -4.46 -7.42 7.27
N ALA A 88 -5.68 -7.89 6.98
CA ALA A 88 -5.95 -9.29 6.70
C ALA A 88 -5.24 -9.75 5.43
N LEU A 89 -5.49 -9.08 4.29
CA LEU A 89 -4.88 -9.46 3.01
C LEU A 89 -3.37 -9.36 3.07
N SER A 90 -2.85 -8.26 3.61
CA SER A 90 -1.41 -8.01 3.70
C SER A 90 -0.68 -8.95 4.66
N SER A 91 -1.39 -9.69 5.52
CA SER A 91 -0.77 -10.74 6.32
C SER A 91 -0.47 -12.01 5.50
N PHE A 92 -1.20 -12.25 4.40
CA PHE A 92 -1.08 -13.45 3.56
C PHE A 92 -0.39 -13.19 2.21
N MET A 93 -0.31 -11.94 1.76
CA MET A 93 0.37 -11.54 0.52
C MET A 93 1.28 -10.34 0.77
N SER A 94 2.07 -9.93 -0.23
CA SER A 94 2.96 -8.78 -0.06
C SER A 94 2.18 -7.48 0.17
N HIS A 95 2.73 -6.59 0.99
CA HIS A 95 2.14 -5.27 1.30
C HIS A 95 1.78 -4.48 0.04
N THR A 96 2.67 -4.52 -0.95
CA THR A 96 2.47 -3.85 -2.24
C THR A 96 1.31 -4.48 -3.01
N ALA A 97 1.20 -5.81 -3.07
CA ALA A 97 0.11 -6.48 -3.77
C ALA A 97 -1.26 -6.19 -3.12
N ALA A 98 -1.34 -6.28 -1.79
CA ALA A 98 -2.57 -5.99 -1.05
C ALA A 98 -3.02 -4.54 -1.26
N THR A 99 -2.09 -3.59 -1.17
CA THR A 99 -2.37 -2.16 -1.38
C THR A 99 -2.83 -1.89 -2.81
N ASN A 100 -2.18 -2.50 -3.79
CA ASN A 100 -2.50 -2.34 -5.21
C ASN A 100 -3.87 -2.92 -5.59
N LEU A 101 -4.34 -3.95 -4.86
CA LEU A 101 -5.68 -4.50 -4.99
C LEU A 101 -6.75 -3.59 -4.34
N LEU A 102 -6.47 -3.06 -3.15
CA LEU A 102 -7.46 -2.36 -2.33
C LEU A 102 -7.65 -0.88 -2.68
N ILE A 103 -6.61 -0.18 -3.14
CA ILE A 103 -6.72 1.25 -3.48
C ILE A 103 -7.76 1.49 -4.58
N PRO A 104 -7.78 0.74 -5.70
CA PRO A 104 -8.78 0.95 -6.74
C PRO A 104 -10.22 0.69 -6.27
N LEU A 105 -10.40 -0.28 -5.37
CA LEU A 105 -11.66 -0.54 -4.68
C LEU A 105 -12.08 0.66 -3.81
N ALA A 106 -11.16 1.20 -3.01
CA ALA A 106 -11.42 2.36 -2.15
C ALA A 106 -11.82 3.61 -2.96
N ILE A 107 -11.12 3.86 -4.08
CA ILE A 107 -11.46 4.95 -5.01
C ILE A 107 -12.85 4.75 -5.59
N SER A 108 -13.20 3.51 -5.95
CA SER A 108 -14.53 3.18 -6.48
C SER A 108 -15.64 3.44 -5.45
N VAL A 109 -15.39 3.18 -4.17
CA VAL A 109 -16.35 3.47 -3.08
C VAL A 109 -16.59 4.96 -2.90
N GLY A 110 -15.58 5.80 -3.15
CA GLY A 110 -15.70 7.26 -3.22
C GLY A 110 -15.89 7.98 -1.87
N THR A 111 -15.99 7.27 -0.77
CA THR A 111 -16.19 7.85 0.57
C THR A 111 -14.84 8.05 1.26
N SER A 112 -14.52 9.30 1.64
CA SER A 112 -13.27 9.63 2.36
C SER A 112 -12.00 9.05 1.70
N VAL A 113 -11.94 9.07 0.36
CA VAL A 113 -10.93 8.33 -0.43
C VAL A 113 -9.50 8.56 0.06
N THR A 114 -9.11 9.81 0.34
CA THR A 114 -7.76 10.13 0.84
C THR A 114 -7.47 9.43 2.17
N GLN A 115 -8.39 9.49 3.13
CA GLN A 115 -8.24 8.85 4.44
C GLN A 115 -8.18 7.33 4.30
N VAL A 116 -9.02 6.74 3.45
CA VAL A 116 -9.05 5.29 3.21
C VAL A 116 -7.75 4.81 2.54
N VAL A 117 -7.26 5.52 1.52
CA VAL A 117 -6.01 5.16 0.82
C VAL A 117 -4.80 5.27 1.75
N VAL A 118 -4.70 6.33 2.55
CA VAL A 118 -3.63 6.47 3.54
C VAL A 118 -3.72 5.38 4.60
N MET A 119 -4.93 5.06 5.08
CA MET A 119 -5.14 3.98 6.04
C MET A 119 -4.69 2.62 5.47
N ILE A 120 -5.06 2.30 4.22
CA ILE A 120 -4.64 1.05 3.56
C ILE A 120 -3.11 0.96 3.52
N ALA A 121 -2.42 2.02 3.10
CA ALA A 121 -0.96 2.04 2.94
C ALA A 121 -0.20 1.92 4.27
N LEU A 122 -0.67 2.60 5.31
CA LEU A 122 -0.05 2.52 6.63
C LEU A 122 -0.31 1.18 7.31
N VAL A 123 -1.55 0.69 7.26
CA VAL A 123 -1.92 -0.58 7.92
C VAL A 123 -1.31 -1.78 7.22
N SER A 124 -1.25 -1.80 5.88
CA SER A 124 -0.59 -2.88 5.15
C SER A 124 0.85 -3.02 5.61
N SER A 125 1.57 -1.91 5.77
CA SER A 125 2.97 -1.87 6.24
C SER A 125 3.17 -2.45 7.66
N CYS A 126 2.13 -2.47 8.50
CA CYS A 126 2.18 -3.05 9.85
C CYS A 126 1.73 -4.52 9.92
N ALA A 127 1.32 -5.13 8.80
CA ALA A 127 0.76 -6.48 8.76
C ALA A 127 1.85 -7.57 8.80
N MET A 128 2.38 -7.88 9.98
CA MET A 128 3.52 -8.80 10.17
C MET A 128 3.16 -10.06 10.99
N ILE A 129 1.96 -10.62 10.75
CA ILE A 129 1.43 -11.72 11.58
C ILE A 129 2.10 -13.07 11.27
N PHE A 130 2.53 -13.32 10.03
CA PHE A 130 3.02 -14.63 9.61
C PHE A 130 4.46 -14.60 9.06
N PRO A 131 5.16 -15.76 9.01
CA PRO A 131 6.48 -15.86 8.40
C PRO A 131 6.49 -15.49 6.92
N VAL A 132 5.39 -15.77 6.24
CA VAL A 132 5.22 -15.53 4.80
C VAL A 132 5.01 -14.05 4.47
N SER A 133 4.70 -13.20 5.46
CA SER A 133 4.30 -11.82 5.21
C SER A 133 5.45 -10.97 4.65
N THR A 134 6.68 -11.14 5.15
CA THR A 134 7.85 -10.35 4.73
C THR A 134 9.18 -11.13 4.80
N PRO A 135 10.20 -10.75 4.00
CA PRO A 135 11.52 -11.39 4.06
C PRO A 135 12.19 -11.35 5.46
N PRO A 136 12.13 -10.26 6.25
CA PRO A 136 12.65 -10.27 7.62
C PRO A 136 11.99 -11.32 8.51
N ASN A 137 10.67 -11.49 8.43
CA ASN A 137 9.94 -12.53 9.17
C ASN A 137 10.37 -13.93 8.74
N ALA A 138 10.57 -14.14 7.44
CA ALA A 138 11.04 -15.42 6.90
C ALA A 138 12.47 -15.75 7.36
N ILE A 139 13.38 -14.77 7.39
CA ILE A 139 14.75 -14.94 7.89
C ILE A 139 14.74 -15.27 9.38
N ALA A 140 13.94 -14.55 10.17
CA ALA A 140 13.80 -14.80 11.60
C ALA A 140 13.26 -16.21 11.89
N TYR A 141 12.25 -16.66 11.15
CA TYR A 141 11.74 -18.03 11.24
C TYR A 141 12.77 -19.09 10.78
N GLY A 142 13.51 -18.79 9.71
CA GLY A 142 14.57 -19.66 9.17
C GLY A 142 15.76 -19.87 10.10
N SER A 143 15.93 -19.02 11.13
CA SER A 143 16.96 -19.19 12.16
C SER A 143 16.76 -20.44 13.04
N GLY A 144 15.56 -21.04 13.02
CA GLY A 144 15.19 -22.18 13.88
C GLY A 144 14.97 -21.82 15.35
N MET A 145 15.24 -20.58 15.76
CA MET A 145 15.08 -20.12 17.14
C MET A 145 13.66 -19.62 17.47
N ILE A 146 12.85 -19.32 16.45
CA ILE A 146 11.52 -18.70 16.60
C ILE A 146 10.47 -19.57 15.93
N LYS A 147 9.43 -19.95 16.66
CA LYS A 147 8.29 -20.69 16.09
C LYS A 147 7.29 -19.72 15.46
N SER A 148 6.52 -20.21 14.49
CA SER A 148 5.44 -19.44 13.85
C SER A 148 4.43 -18.89 14.87
N SER A 149 4.17 -19.64 15.96
CA SER A 149 3.30 -19.22 17.07
C SER A 149 3.85 -18.06 17.89
N ASP A 150 5.17 -17.92 17.99
CA ASP A 150 5.79 -16.85 18.78
C ASP A 150 5.74 -15.54 17.99
N MET A 151 5.99 -15.66 16.69
CA MET A 151 5.87 -14.54 15.76
C MET A 151 4.43 -14.09 15.57
N SER A 152 3.45 -15.01 15.50
CA SER A 152 2.05 -14.61 15.36
C SER A 152 1.51 -13.87 16.57
N LYS A 153 1.91 -14.26 17.80
CA LYS A 153 1.54 -13.53 19.02
C LYS A 153 2.10 -12.10 19.00
N ALA A 154 3.38 -11.93 18.69
CA ALA A 154 4.00 -10.61 18.59
C ALA A 154 3.40 -9.79 17.43
N GLY A 155 3.21 -10.42 16.27
CA GLY A 155 2.66 -9.82 15.07
C GLY A 155 1.22 -9.33 15.26
N VAL A 156 0.36 -10.08 15.95
CA VAL A 156 -1.00 -9.63 16.28
C VAL A 156 -0.97 -8.40 17.20
N VAL A 157 -0.09 -8.37 18.20
CA VAL A 157 0.05 -7.20 19.08
C VAL A 157 0.49 -5.97 18.27
N ILE A 158 1.51 -6.11 17.43
CA ILE A 158 1.99 -5.03 16.57
C ILE A 158 0.91 -4.59 15.59
N ALA A 159 0.17 -5.53 15.00
CA ALA A 159 -0.91 -5.26 14.07
C ALA A 159 -2.04 -4.45 14.73
N VAL A 160 -2.49 -4.84 15.92
CA VAL A 160 -3.57 -4.16 16.64
C VAL A 160 -3.12 -2.77 17.12
N VAL A 161 -1.94 -2.66 17.73
CA VAL A 161 -1.40 -1.38 18.20
C VAL A 161 -1.14 -0.45 17.00
N GLY A 162 -0.51 -0.97 15.94
CA GLY A 162 -0.24 -0.25 14.71
C GLY A 162 -1.54 0.21 14.03
N PHE A 163 -2.59 -0.60 14.03
CA PHE A 163 -3.89 -0.22 13.49
C PHE A 163 -4.49 0.98 14.23
N ILE A 164 -4.50 0.96 15.56
CA ILE A 164 -5.04 2.04 16.39
C ILE A 164 -4.22 3.32 16.19
N LEU A 165 -2.89 3.21 16.21
CA LEU A 165 -2.00 4.35 15.98
C LEU A 165 -2.16 4.94 14.58
N ASN A 166 -2.22 4.09 13.55
CA ASN A 166 -2.41 4.54 12.18
C ASN A 166 -3.78 5.19 11.98
N TYR A 167 -4.83 4.68 12.62
CA TYR A 167 -6.13 5.36 12.63
C TYR A 167 -6.03 6.76 13.23
N ALA A 168 -5.38 6.91 14.39
CA ALA A 168 -5.16 8.23 15.00
C ALA A 168 -4.34 9.17 14.10
N VAL A 169 -3.29 8.66 13.45
CA VAL A 169 -2.48 9.41 12.49
C VAL A 169 -3.30 9.86 11.28
N VAL A 170 -4.17 9.00 10.74
CA VAL A 170 -5.06 9.36 9.63
C VAL A 170 -6.02 10.48 10.03
N GLN A 171 -6.57 10.43 11.23
CA GLN A 171 -7.43 11.50 11.75
C GLN A 171 -6.65 12.82 11.96
N LEU A 172 -5.37 12.76 12.35
CA LEU A 172 -4.55 13.95 12.55
C LEU A 172 -4.08 14.59 11.23
N LEU A 173 -3.68 13.78 10.25
CA LEU A 173 -3.08 14.25 9.00
C LEU A 173 -4.11 14.67 7.94
N VAL A 174 -5.32 14.10 7.99
CA VAL A 174 -6.34 14.26 6.95
C VAL A 174 -7.70 14.66 7.54
N GLY A 175 -7.79 14.88 8.85
CA GLY A 175 -8.98 15.40 9.54
C GLY A 175 -9.05 16.91 9.62
#